data_AF-G2JCE2-F1
#
_entry.id   AF-G2JCE2-F1
#
_cell.length_a   1.000
_cell.length_b   1.000
_cell.length_c   1.000
_cell.angle_alpha   90.00
_cell.angle_beta   90.00
_cell.angle_gamma   90.00
#
_symmetry.space_group_name_H-M   'P 1'
#
loop_
_entity.id
_entity.type
_entity.pdbx_description
1 polymer ?
#
loop_
_entity_poly.entity_id
_entity_poly.type
_entity_poly.pdbx_seq_one_letter_code
_entity_poly.pdbx_strand_id
1 'polypeptide(L)' 'MRMQCKCGEILSNSMAPNDIQLRVYTDREWDDIINMGEIDSINIPHPKIDVWRCPKCERVYVFEYGNHKAIKVYKLEE' A
#
# COMPACT_ATOMS: atom_id res chain seq x y z
N MET A 1 7.07 -3.12 9.51
CA MET A 1 6.36 -4.41 9.39
C MET A 1 7.11 -5.31 8.41
N ARG A 2 7.13 -6.62 8.66
CA ARG A 2 7.72 -7.62 7.78
C ARG A 2 6.76 -8.80 7.67
N MET A 3 6.56 -9.33 6.47
CA MET A 3 5.78 -10.55 6.24
C MET A 3 6.39 -11.39 5.10
N GLN A 4 5.97 -12.64 4.99
CA GLN A 4 6.36 -13.50 3.88
C GLN A 4 5.19 -13.67 2.90
N CYS A 5 5.44 -13.38 1.63
CA CYS A 5 4.53 -13.65 0.54
C CYS A 5 4.38 -15.17 0.32
N LYS A 6 3.26 -15.59 -0.28
CA LYS A 6 3.02 -17.01 -0.62
C LYS A 6 4.05 -17.61 -1.59
N CYS A 7 4.75 -16.78 -2.39
CA CYS A 7 5.84 -17.25 -3.25
C CYS A 7 7.18 -17.38 -2.51
N GLY A 8 7.23 -17.12 -1.20
CA GLY A 8 8.43 -17.17 -0.37
C GLY A 8 9.15 -15.83 -0.20
N GLU A 9 8.82 -14.81 -1.01
CA GLU A 9 9.48 -13.50 -0.94
C GLU A 9 9.17 -12.75 0.35
N ILE A 10 10.18 -12.10 0.93
CA ILE A 10 10.01 -11.28 2.13
C ILE A 10 9.58 -9.88 1.72
N LEU A 11 8.42 -9.45 2.22
CA LEU A 11 7.90 -8.10 2.06
C LEU A 11 8.19 -7.31 3.34
N SER A 12 8.74 -6.11 3.20
CA SER A 12 9.03 -5.21 4.31
C SER A 12 8.80 -3.76 3.88
N ASN A 13 8.32 -2.94 4.81
CA ASN A 13 8.23 -1.50 4.62
C ASN A 13 9.33 -0.70 5.35
N SER A 14 10.39 -1.37 5.78
CA SER A 14 11.50 -0.75 6.52
C SER A 14 12.56 -0.08 5.64
N MET A 15 12.60 -0.40 4.34
CA MET A 15 13.59 0.18 3.42
C MET A 15 13.01 1.40 2.70
N ALA A 16 13.88 2.35 2.37
CA ALA A 16 13.58 3.49 1.51
C ALA A 16 14.63 3.55 0.37
N PRO A 17 14.23 3.65 -0.92
CA PRO A 17 12.86 3.66 -1.42
C PRO A 17 12.13 2.32 -1.21
N ASN A 18 10.79 2.38 -1.15
CA ASN A 18 9.94 1.24 -0.83
C ASN A 18 9.02 0.94 -2.01
N ASP A 19 9.39 -0.06 -2.82
CA ASP A 19 8.60 -0.49 -3.97
C ASP A 19 7.55 -1.57 -3.64
N ILE A 20 7.48 -1.96 -2.36
CA ILE A 20 6.53 -2.96 -1.85
C ILE A 20 5.23 -2.28 -1.42
N GLN A 21 5.34 -1.21 -0.64
CA GLN A 21 4.20 -0.50 -0.04
C GLN A 21 3.72 0.62 -0.95
N LEU A 22 2.47 0.52 -1.40
CA LEU A 22 1.80 1.49 -2.24
C LEU A 22 0.83 2.32 -1.39
N ARG A 23 0.94 3.65 -1.49
CA ARG A 23 -0.07 4.57 -0.95
C ARG A 23 -1.22 4.66 -1.94
N VAL A 24 -2.41 4.22 -1.54
CA VAL A 24 -3.58 4.16 -2.41
C VAL A 24 -4.66 5.07 -1.86
N TYR A 25 -5.14 5.95 -2.73
CA TYR A 25 -6.27 6.85 -2.47
C TYR A 25 -7.34 6.56 -3.51
N THR A 26 -8.60 6.58 -3.10
CA THR A 26 -9.70 6.65 -4.05
C THR A 26 -9.68 7.98 -4.80
N ASP A 27 -10.31 8.03 -5.95
CA ASP A 27 -10.44 9.25 -6.76
C ASP A 27 -10.97 10.44 -5.92
N ARG A 28 -12.00 10.20 -5.10
CA ARG A 28 -12.53 11.21 -4.17
C ARG A 28 -11.52 11.66 -3.11
N GLU A 29 -10.78 10.73 -2.51
CA GLU A 29 -9.76 11.11 -1.53
C GLU A 29 -8.63 11.90 -2.19
N TRP A 30 -8.28 11.58 -3.42
CA TRP A 30 -7.30 12.31 -4.18
C TRP A 30 -7.79 13.73 -4.52
N ASP A 31 -9.04 13.87 -4.96
CA ASP A 31 -9.69 15.17 -5.17
C ASP A 31 -9.65 16.03 -3.89
N ASP A 32 -9.98 15.46 -2.74
CA ASP A 32 -9.92 16.17 -1.46
C ASP A 32 -8.48 16.64 -1.14
N ILE A 33 -7.46 15.84 -1.48
CA ILE A 33 -6.03 16.17 -1.26
C ILE A 33 -5.59 17.31 -2.18
N ILE A 34 -5.91 17.24 -3.47
CA ILE A 34 -5.46 18.27 -4.42
C ILE A 34 -6.19 19.60 -4.24
N ASN A 35 -7.40 19.56 -3.67
CA ASN A 35 -8.16 20.77 -3.33
C ASN A 35 -7.64 21.46 -2.04
N MET A 36 -6.65 20.90 -1.35
CA MET A 36 -6.00 21.56 -0.19
C MET A 36 -5.10 22.75 -0.58
N GLY A 37 -4.87 22.97 -1.88
CA GLY A 37 -4.02 24.03 -2.39
C GLY A 37 -2.61 23.51 -2.68
N GLU A 38 -1.59 24.08 -2.04
CA GLU A 38 -0.21 23.58 -2.20
C GLU A 38 -0.04 22.20 -1.56
N ILE A 39 0.30 21.22 -2.38
CA ILE A 39 0.52 19.84 -1.94
C ILE A 39 1.97 19.69 -1.48
N ASP A 40 2.18 19.66 -0.17
CA ASP A 40 3.40 19.14 0.43
C ASP A 40 3.19 17.67 0.80
N SER A 41 4.19 16.83 0.52
CA SER A 41 4.27 15.44 0.96
C SER A 41 3.92 15.21 2.44
N ILE A 42 4.22 16.18 3.33
CA ILE A 42 3.89 16.10 4.76
C ILE A 42 2.40 16.33 5.05
N ASN A 43 1.70 17.07 4.18
CA ASN A 43 0.30 17.41 4.33
C ASN A 43 -0.62 16.32 3.74
N ILE A 44 -0.07 15.39 2.96
CA ILE A 44 -0.84 14.28 2.40
C ILE A 44 -1.27 13.35 3.56
N PRO A 45 -2.58 13.21 3.82
CA PRO A 45 -3.07 12.37 4.89
C PRO A 45 -2.68 10.91 4.66
N HIS A 46 -2.52 10.15 5.74
CA HIS A 46 -2.30 8.71 5.63
C HIS A 46 -3.48 8.05 4.90
N PRO A 47 -3.23 7.15 3.95
CA PRO A 47 -4.30 6.46 3.24
C PRO A 47 -5.06 5.55 4.21
N LYS A 48 -6.37 5.40 4.01
CA LYS A 48 -7.22 4.53 4.84
C LYS A 48 -6.88 3.05 4.66
N ILE A 49 -6.36 2.70 3.49
CA ILE A 49 -5.88 1.37 3.16
C ILE A 49 -4.40 1.42 2.81
N ASP A 50 -3.69 0.37 3.19
CA ASP A 50 -2.30 0.15 2.83
C ASP A 50 -2.21 -1.07 1.91
N VAL A 51 -1.52 -0.93 0.78
CA VAL A 51 -1.49 -1.97 -0.26
C VAL A 51 -0.07 -2.41 -0.50
N TRP A 52 0.20 -3.69 -0.35
CA TRP A 52 1.52 -4.25 -0.57
C TRP A 52 1.52 -5.12 -1.83
N ARG A 53 2.40 -4.82 -2.78
CA ARG A 53 2.60 -5.62 -3.99
C ARG A 53 3.87 -6.45 -3.86
N CYS A 54 3.77 -7.75 -4.05
CA CYS A 54 4.94 -8.61 -4.12
C CYS A 54 5.70 -8.37 -5.44
N PRO A 55 6.99 -8.03 -5.42
CA PRO A 55 7.75 -7.77 -6.65
C PRO A 55 8.04 -9.04 -7.47
N LYS A 56 7.86 -10.24 -6.90
CA LYS A 56 8.17 -11.50 -7.59
C LYS A 56 6.97 -12.20 -8.24
N CYS A 57 5.84 -12.24 -7.55
CA CYS A 57 4.64 -12.96 -8.03
C CYS A 57 3.42 -12.05 -8.19
N GLU A 58 3.62 -10.73 -8.00
CA GLU A 58 2.62 -9.69 -8.19
C GLU A 58 1.37 -9.79 -7.32
N ARG A 59 1.35 -10.71 -6.36
CA ARG A 59 0.28 -10.84 -5.37
C ARG A 59 0.15 -9.53 -4.59
N VAL A 60 -1.08 -9.07 -4.47
CA VAL A 60 -1.45 -7.83 -3.79
C VAL A 60 -2.11 -8.17 -2.46
N TYR A 61 -1.63 -7.55 -1.40
CA TYR A 61 -2.18 -7.65 -0.05
C TYR A 61 -2.75 -6.29 0.34
N VAL A 62 -3.99 -6.27 0.82
CA VAL A 62 -4.65 -5.04 1.28
C VAL A 62 -4.83 -5.10 2.79
N PHE A 63 -4.40 -4.03 3.46
CA PHE A 63 -4.51 -3.83 4.90
C PHE A 63 -5.38 -2.60 5.17
N GLU A 64 -6.13 -2.64 6.25
CA GLU A 64 -6.69 -1.41 6.84
C GLU A 64 -5.60 -0.68 7.61
N TYR A 65 -5.68 0.65 7.67
CA TYR A 65 -4.73 1.44 8.43
C TYR A 65 -4.65 0.97 9.90
N GLY A 66 -3.43 0.70 10.37
CA GLY A 66 -3.17 0.18 11.72
C GLY A 66 -3.41 -1.32 11.90
N ASN A 67 -3.87 -2.04 10.88
CA ASN A 67 -4.09 -3.48 10.92
C ASN A 67 -2.89 -4.25 10.33
N HIS A 68 -2.36 -5.22 11.07
CA HIS A 68 -1.24 -6.05 10.65
C HIS A 68 -1.66 -7.31 9.86
N LYS A 69 -2.97 -7.57 9.77
CA LYS A 69 -3.53 -8.70 9.03
C LYS A 69 -4.17 -8.20 7.75
N ALA A 70 -3.81 -8.81 6.62
CA ALA A 70 -4.41 -8.49 5.33
C ALA A 70 -5.91 -8.82 5.36
N ILE A 71 -6.73 -7.84 4.99
CA ILE A 71 -8.18 -7.99 4.87
C ILE A 71 -8.59 -8.58 3.51
N LYS A 72 -7.76 -8.37 2.48
CA LYS A 72 -7.94 -8.94 1.13
C LYS A 72 -6.60 -9.33 0.54
N VAL A 73 -6.62 -10.37 -0.30
CA VAL A 73 -5.45 -10.85 -1.04
C VAL A 73 -5.88 -11.15 -2.48
N TYR A 74 -5.21 -10.54 -3.46
CA TYR A 74 -5.46 -10.74 -4.89
C TYR A 74 -4.25 -11.42 -5.53
N LYS A 75 -4.50 -12.34 -6.46
CA LYS A 75 -3.47 -12.99 -7.29
C LYS A 75 -3.84 -12.79 -8.76
N LEU A 76 -2.85 -12.87 -9.65
CA LEU A 76 -3.10 -12.98 -11.08
C LEU A 76 -3.89 -14.26 -11.36
N GLU A 77 -4.80 -14.18 -12.32
CA GLU A 77 -5.48 -15.35 -12.89
C GLU A 77 -4.51 -16.13 -13.77
N GLU A 78 -4.74 -17.44 -13.90
CA GLU A 78 -3.92 -18.35 -14.71
C GLU A 78 -4.31 -18.30 -16.19
#